data_AF-A0A453K6W2-F1
#
_entry.id   AF-A0A453K6W2-F1
#
_cell.length_a   1.000
_cell.length_b   1.000
_cell.length_c   1.000
_cell.angle_alpha   90.00
_cell.angle_beta   90.00
_cell.angle_gamma   90.00
#
_symmetry.space_group_name_H-M   'P 1'
#
loop_
_entity.id
_entity.type
_entity.pdbx_description
1 polymer ?
#
loop_
_entity_poly.entity_id
_entity_poly.type
_entity_poly.pdbx_seq_one_letter_code
_entity_poly.pdbx_strand_id
1 'polypeptide(L)'
;MATPRPELLSPGEDEEESARGLLYEAYNELQRLAAELGGAAVPAPAVVVVGHQTDGKSALVEALMGFQFNHVGGGTKTRRPIALHLRFNPRCHSPNCRLLAGSGEGDAEDDAGAADRAMPLADIQAYIEAENKRLENDPSQFSAKEIIIRIEYKHCPNLTIIDTPGLILAAPGRKNRVLQSQACAVEALVHAKIQHKETIILCLEDCSDWSNATTRRVVMQVDPDLARTVLVSTKLDTKIPQFARASDVEVFLHPPTCVLDGSLLGDSPFFTSVPSGRVGSCHEAVFRSNEEFKKV
;
A
#
# COMPACT_ATOMS: atom_id res chain seq x y z
N MET A 1 -17.28 46.27 -22.24
CA MET A 1 -18.13 45.19 -21.67
C MET A 1 -17.49 43.87 -22.07
N ALA A 2 -16.75 43.25 -21.16
CA ALA A 2 -16.18 41.93 -21.36
C ALA A 2 -17.21 40.90 -20.88
N THR A 3 -17.62 39.99 -21.76
CA THR A 3 -18.43 38.82 -21.41
C THR A 3 -17.60 37.88 -20.53
N PRO A 4 -18.11 37.41 -19.38
CA PRO A 4 -17.40 36.42 -18.58
C PRO A 4 -17.33 35.09 -19.33
N ARG A 5 -16.18 34.39 -19.20
CA ARG A 5 -16.01 33.02 -19.69
C ARG A 5 -16.95 32.08 -18.91
N PRO A 6 -17.53 31.06 -19.56
CA PRO A 6 -18.34 30.07 -18.85
C PRO A 6 -17.44 29.27 -17.90
N GLU A 7 -17.76 29.32 -16.61
CA GLU A 7 -17.21 28.39 -15.63
C GLU A 7 -17.70 26.98 -15.98
N LEU A 8 -16.76 26.09 -16.29
CA LEU A 8 -17.02 24.66 -16.32
C LEU A 8 -17.36 24.24 -14.89
N LEU A 9 -18.65 24.09 -14.59
CA LEU A 9 -19.14 23.46 -13.38
C LEU A 9 -18.50 22.07 -13.27
N SER A 10 -17.58 21.91 -12.32
CA SER A 10 -17.13 20.59 -11.90
C SER A 10 -18.35 19.80 -11.43
N PRO A 11 -18.50 18.52 -11.82
CA PRO A 11 -19.57 17.67 -11.29
C PRO A 11 -19.54 17.69 -9.76
N GLY A 12 -20.73 17.69 -9.14
CA GLY A 12 -20.84 17.66 -7.68
C GLY A 12 -20.26 16.35 -7.13
N GLU A 13 -19.72 16.38 -5.92
CA GLU A 13 -19.10 15.22 -5.25
C GLU A 13 -20.01 13.96 -5.26
N ASP A 14 -21.32 14.17 -5.14
CA ASP A 14 -22.34 13.10 -5.18
C ASP A 14 -22.44 12.42 -6.57
N GLU A 15 -22.26 13.15 -7.67
CA GLU A 15 -22.31 12.59 -9.03
C GLU A 15 -21.06 11.76 -9.34
N GLU A 16 -19.89 12.19 -8.87
CA GLU A 16 -18.64 11.43 -8.99
C GLU A 16 -18.66 10.14 -8.14
N GLU A 17 -19.18 10.20 -6.90
CA GLU A 17 -19.30 9.02 -6.05
C GLU A 17 -20.26 7.99 -6.66
N SER A 18 -21.38 8.46 -7.23
CA SER A 18 -22.33 7.59 -7.95
C SER A 18 -21.70 6.95 -9.18
N ALA A 19 -20.98 7.72 -10.00
CA ALA A 19 -20.28 7.22 -11.19
C ALA A 19 -19.19 6.19 -10.85
N ARG A 20 -18.43 6.41 -9.77
CA ARG A 20 -17.42 5.44 -9.28
C ARG A 20 -18.05 4.16 -8.76
N GLY A 21 -19.19 4.27 -8.06
CA GLY A 21 -19.97 3.11 -7.62
C GLY A 21 -20.39 2.23 -8.81
N LEU A 22 -20.93 2.85 -9.86
CA LEU A 22 -21.31 2.14 -11.09
C LEU A 22 -20.13 1.45 -11.77
N LEU A 23 -18.95 2.07 -11.81
CA LEU A 23 -17.73 1.47 -12.35
C LEU A 23 -17.34 0.20 -11.59
N TYR A 24 -17.36 0.26 -10.26
CA TYR A 24 -17.02 -0.91 -9.44
C TYR A 24 -18.06 -2.02 -9.55
N GLU A 25 -19.34 -1.70 -9.63
CA GLU A 25 -20.40 -2.68 -9.87
C GLU A 25 -20.27 -3.34 -11.24
N ALA A 26 -20.05 -2.57 -12.30
CA ALA A 26 -19.82 -3.09 -13.65
C ALA A 26 -18.57 -4.00 -13.70
N TYR A 27 -17.50 -3.62 -13.01
CA TYR A 27 -16.30 -4.44 -12.88
C TYR A 27 -16.60 -5.77 -12.16
N ASN A 28 -17.35 -5.73 -11.06
CA ASN A 28 -17.74 -6.94 -10.33
C ASN A 28 -18.63 -7.86 -11.18
N GLU A 29 -19.54 -7.30 -11.97
CA GLU A 29 -20.37 -8.05 -12.91
C GLU A 29 -19.54 -8.70 -14.01
N LEU A 30 -18.58 -7.96 -14.60
CA LEU A 30 -17.66 -8.50 -15.60
C LEU A 30 -16.84 -9.68 -15.05
N GLN A 31 -16.31 -9.55 -13.83
CA GLN A 31 -15.57 -10.63 -13.15
C GLN A 31 -16.44 -11.86 -12.91
N ARG A 32 -17.70 -11.64 -12.50
CA ARG A 32 -18.67 -12.72 -12.30
C ARG A 32 -18.99 -13.43 -13.62
N LEU A 33 -19.27 -12.69 -14.69
CA LEU A 33 -19.54 -13.23 -16.01
C LEU A 33 -18.33 -14.01 -16.57
N ALA A 34 -17.12 -13.48 -16.39
CA ALA A 34 -15.89 -14.17 -16.81
C ALA A 34 -15.75 -15.53 -16.11
N ALA A 35 -16.00 -15.58 -14.79
CA ALA A 35 -15.98 -16.82 -14.02
C ALA A 35 -17.09 -17.80 -14.43
N GLU A 36 -18.31 -17.32 -14.69
CA GLU A 36 -19.45 -18.15 -15.14
C GLU A 36 -19.24 -18.75 -16.54
N LEU A 37 -18.57 -18.01 -17.43
CA LEU A 37 -18.25 -18.44 -18.80
C LEU A 37 -17.02 -19.36 -18.89
N GLY A 38 -16.39 -19.71 -17.76
CA GLY A 38 -15.17 -20.52 -17.73
C GLY A 38 -13.94 -19.81 -18.31
N GLY A 39 -14.03 -18.50 -18.54
CA GLY A 39 -12.88 -17.67 -18.86
C GLY A 39 -12.00 -17.53 -17.61
N ALA A 40 -10.69 -17.40 -17.80
CA ALA A 40 -9.86 -16.88 -16.72
C ALA A 40 -10.39 -15.48 -16.38
N ALA A 41 -10.83 -15.29 -15.12
CA ALA A 41 -11.14 -13.96 -14.58
C ALA A 41 -10.02 -13.02 -15.04
N VAL A 42 -10.35 -11.92 -15.72
CA VAL A 42 -9.32 -10.94 -16.16
C VAL A 42 -8.62 -10.50 -14.88
N PRO A 43 -7.36 -10.89 -14.62
CA PRO A 43 -6.75 -10.59 -13.35
C PRO A 43 -6.55 -9.08 -13.32
N ALA A 44 -7.23 -8.39 -12.38
CA ALA A 44 -6.84 -7.02 -12.09
C ALA A 44 -5.37 -7.04 -11.66
N PRO A 45 -4.56 -6.09 -12.17
CA PRO A 45 -3.17 -5.99 -11.74
C PRO A 45 -3.14 -5.78 -10.22
N ALA A 46 -2.35 -6.60 -9.53
CA ALA A 46 -2.06 -6.35 -8.12
C ALA A 46 -1.17 -5.10 -8.02
N VAL A 47 -1.40 -4.28 -6.99
CA VAL A 47 -0.52 -3.16 -6.65
C VAL A 47 0.40 -3.60 -5.52
N VAL A 48 1.70 -3.67 -5.77
CA VAL A 48 2.70 -4.00 -4.75
C VAL A 48 3.32 -2.71 -4.22
N VAL A 49 3.24 -2.50 -2.91
CA VAL A 49 3.77 -1.31 -2.25
C VAL A 49 5.21 -1.56 -1.82
N VAL A 50 6.14 -0.73 -2.31
CA VAL A 50 7.59 -0.87 -2.08
C VAL A 50 8.13 0.44 -1.50
N GLY A 51 9.10 0.35 -0.59
CA GLY A 51 9.66 1.52 0.11
C GLY A 51 10.47 1.11 1.34
N HIS A 52 11.32 2.01 1.83
CA HIS A 52 12.11 1.76 3.03
C HIS A 52 11.25 1.61 4.28
N GLN A 53 11.84 1.03 5.31
CA GLN A 53 11.25 1.08 6.64
C GLN A 53 10.97 2.54 7.02
N THR A 54 9.77 2.83 7.53
CA THR A 54 9.29 4.17 7.90
C THR A 54 8.83 5.11 6.77
N ASP A 55 8.86 4.69 5.51
CA ASP A 55 8.36 5.51 4.38
C ASP A 55 6.83 5.62 4.33
N GLY A 56 6.11 5.01 5.28
CA GLY A 56 4.66 5.10 5.37
C GLY A 56 3.89 4.14 4.48
N LYS A 57 4.47 3.01 4.04
CA LYS A 57 3.81 1.98 3.23
C LYS A 57 2.45 1.54 3.79
N SER A 58 2.44 0.93 4.99
CA SER A 58 1.20 0.46 5.60
C SER A 58 0.25 1.63 5.88
N ALA A 59 0.77 2.79 6.31
CA ALA A 59 -0.06 3.98 6.55
C ALA A 59 -0.77 4.46 5.28
N LEU A 60 -0.09 4.47 4.14
CA LEU A 60 -0.68 4.84 2.85
C LEU A 60 -1.78 3.85 2.46
N VAL A 61 -1.54 2.55 2.64
CA VAL A 61 -2.55 1.52 2.40
C VAL A 61 -3.77 1.68 3.31
N GLU A 62 -3.54 1.97 4.59
CA GLU A 62 -4.60 2.24 5.58
C GLU A 62 -5.41 3.49 5.24
N ALA A 63 -4.76 4.56 4.76
CA ALA A 63 -5.43 5.77 4.30
C ALA A 63 -6.28 5.51 3.06
N LEU A 64 -5.77 4.74 2.09
CA LEU A 64 -6.53 4.31 0.90
C LEU A 64 -7.76 3.46 1.26
N MET A 65 -7.67 2.66 2.33
CA MET A 65 -8.74 1.79 2.79
C MET A 65 -9.73 2.49 3.75
N GLY A 66 -9.30 3.58 4.39
CA GLY A 66 -10.07 4.30 5.40
C GLY A 66 -10.16 3.61 6.77
N PHE A 67 -9.26 2.67 7.07
CA PHE A 67 -9.13 2.04 8.39
C PHE A 67 -7.78 1.37 8.57
N GLN A 68 -7.39 1.13 9.83
CA GLN A 68 -6.12 0.49 10.18
C GLN A 68 -6.25 -1.03 10.22
N PHE A 69 -5.46 -1.74 9.41
CA PHE A 69 -5.40 -3.20 9.43
C PHE A 69 -4.17 -3.72 10.17
N ASN A 70 -3.16 -2.87 10.42
CA ASN A 70 -1.96 -3.22 11.16
C ASN A 70 -1.86 -2.39 12.46
N HIS A 71 -1.05 -2.84 13.41
CA HIS A 71 -0.81 -2.10 14.65
C HIS A 71 0.26 -1.02 14.47
N VAL A 72 -0.06 0.23 14.84
CA VAL A 72 0.90 1.35 14.80
C VAL A 72 1.85 1.31 16.01
N GLY A 73 3.16 1.49 15.82
CA GLY A 73 4.16 1.55 16.92
C GLY A 73 5.61 1.49 16.42
N GLY A 74 6.58 1.36 17.33
CA GLY A 74 8.01 1.21 16.97
C GLY A 74 8.38 -0.19 16.46
N GLY A 75 9.42 -0.29 15.62
CA GLY A 75 9.96 -1.56 15.09
C GLY A 75 9.54 -1.89 13.65
N THR A 76 9.96 -3.05 13.13
CA THR A 76 9.58 -3.55 11.80
C THR A 76 8.16 -4.12 11.84
N LYS A 77 7.20 -3.40 11.26
CA LYS A 77 5.76 -3.71 11.36
C LYS A 77 5.22 -4.71 10.36
N THR A 78 5.98 -5.00 9.33
CA THR A 78 5.61 -5.95 8.28
C THR A 78 6.83 -6.83 8.04
N ARG A 79 6.76 -8.09 8.50
CA ARG A 79 7.84 -9.10 8.33
C ARG A 79 7.54 -10.12 7.24
N ARG A 80 6.31 -10.13 6.74
CA ARG A 80 5.86 -10.92 5.59
C ARG A 80 4.85 -10.12 4.79
N PRO A 81 4.69 -10.34 3.47
CA PRO A 81 3.73 -9.57 2.68
C PRO A 81 2.31 -9.78 3.18
N ILE A 82 1.51 -8.70 3.13
CA ILE A 82 0.09 -8.73 3.47
C ILE A 82 -0.68 -8.39 2.21
N ALA A 83 -1.33 -9.38 1.62
CA ALA A 83 -2.16 -9.24 0.43
C ALA A 83 -3.61 -8.93 0.82
N LEU A 84 -4.08 -7.75 0.45
CA LEU A 84 -5.41 -7.23 0.75
C LEU A 84 -6.25 -7.29 -0.53
N HIS A 85 -7.20 -8.21 -0.56
CA HIS A 85 -8.17 -8.34 -1.64
C HIS A 85 -9.38 -7.47 -1.31
N LEU A 86 -9.38 -6.24 -1.83
CA LEU A 86 -10.43 -5.26 -1.62
C LEU A 86 -11.56 -5.48 -2.63
N ARG A 87 -12.79 -5.52 -2.14
CA ARG A 87 -14.00 -5.58 -2.95
C ARG A 87 -15.01 -4.54 -2.50
N PHE A 88 -15.36 -3.67 -3.42
CA PHE A 88 -16.42 -2.69 -3.23
C PHE A 88 -17.75 -3.41 -2.96
N ASN A 89 -18.43 -3.02 -1.89
CA ASN A 89 -19.78 -3.47 -1.59
C ASN A 89 -20.60 -2.31 -1.00
N PRO A 90 -21.54 -1.71 -1.75
CA PRO A 90 -22.26 -0.50 -1.33
C PRO A 90 -23.15 -0.74 -0.11
N ARG A 91 -23.50 -2.00 0.18
CA ARG A 91 -24.33 -2.39 1.34
C ARG A 91 -23.51 -2.62 2.61
N CYS A 92 -22.18 -2.58 2.51
CA CYS A 92 -21.27 -2.93 3.61
C CYS A 92 -20.68 -1.67 4.26
N HIS A 93 -21.36 -1.16 5.29
CA HIS A 93 -20.98 0.10 5.97
C HIS A 93 -19.81 -0.02 6.95
N SER A 94 -19.40 -1.24 7.29
CA SER A 94 -18.23 -1.57 8.13
C SER A 94 -17.39 -2.63 7.42
N PRO A 95 -16.05 -2.62 7.55
CA PRO A 95 -15.20 -3.57 6.83
C PRO A 95 -15.48 -5.01 7.27
N ASN A 96 -15.85 -5.85 6.32
CA ASN A 96 -16.02 -7.28 6.52
C ASN A 96 -14.74 -8.00 6.09
N CYS A 97 -13.94 -8.41 7.08
CA CYS A 97 -12.64 -9.02 6.85
C CYS A 97 -12.73 -10.55 6.94
N ARG A 98 -12.07 -11.24 6.00
CA ARG A 98 -11.87 -12.69 6.05
C ARG A 98 -10.41 -13.02 5.84
N LEU A 99 -9.86 -13.85 6.72
CA LEU A 99 -8.51 -14.37 6.57
C LEU A 99 -8.56 -15.62 5.68
N LEU A 100 -7.74 -15.65 4.64
CA LEU A 100 -7.59 -16.82 3.76
C LEU A 100 -6.34 -17.59 4.18
N ALA A 101 -6.51 -18.88 4.50
CA ALA A 101 -5.39 -19.79 4.72
C ALA A 101 -4.46 -19.78 3.49
N GLY A 102 -3.15 -19.63 3.73
CA GLY A 102 -2.17 -19.57 2.66
C GLY A 102 -2.03 -20.93 2.01
N SER A 103 -2.33 -21.03 0.71
CA SER A 103 -2.06 -22.21 -0.11
C SER A 103 -0.54 -22.42 -0.27
N GLY A 104 0.10 -23.01 0.74
CA GLY A 104 1.48 -23.45 0.71
C GLY A 104 1.55 -24.92 1.05
N GLU A 105 2.03 -25.74 0.11
CA GLU A 105 2.34 -27.15 0.33
C GLU A 105 3.41 -27.27 1.43
N GLY A 106 3.01 -27.72 2.63
CA GLY A 106 3.98 -28.00 3.70
C GLY A 106 3.42 -28.11 5.11
N ASP A 107 2.36 -27.36 5.45
CA ASP A 107 1.88 -27.27 6.84
C ASP A 107 0.46 -27.84 6.99
N ALA A 108 0.30 -29.13 6.67
CA ALA A 108 -1.00 -29.81 6.72
C ALA A 108 -1.49 -30.16 8.14
N GLU A 109 -0.77 -29.81 9.21
CA GLU A 109 -1.15 -30.22 10.58
C GLU A 109 -1.52 -29.08 11.54
N ASP A 110 -1.22 -27.81 11.25
CA ASP A 110 -1.59 -26.67 12.11
C ASP A 110 -2.51 -25.61 11.47
N ASP A 111 -2.75 -25.66 10.14
CA ASP A 111 -3.57 -24.66 9.42
C ASP A 111 -5.01 -25.14 9.10
N ALA A 112 -5.40 -26.31 9.61
CA ALA A 112 -6.70 -26.94 9.34
C ALA A 112 -7.94 -26.17 9.89
N GLY A 113 -7.73 -25.04 10.58
CA GLY A 113 -8.79 -24.23 11.19
C GLY A 113 -9.08 -22.87 10.53
N ALA A 114 -8.32 -22.45 9.52
CA ALA A 114 -8.42 -21.11 8.90
C ALA A 114 -9.11 -21.10 7.52
N ALA A 115 -10.05 -22.01 7.28
CA ALA A 115 -10.89 -21.97 6.09
C ALA A 115 -11.79 -20.73 6.12
N ASP A 116 -11.55 -19.76 5.22
CA ASP A 116 -12.34 -18.54 4.96
C ASP A 116 -13.09 -18.00 6.20
N ARG A 117 -12.33 -17.71 7.25
CA ARG A 117 -12.91 -17.32 8.53
C ARG A 117 -13.23 -15.84 8.48
N ALA A 118 -14.51 -15.48 8.65
CA ALA A 118 -14.88 -14.11 8.94
C ALA A 118 -14.34 -13.71 10.31
N MET A 119 -13.63 -12.59 10.37
CA MET A 119 -12.97 -12.10 11.57
C MET A 119 -13.25 -10.62 11.77
N PRO A 120 -13.54 -10.17 13.01
CA PRO A 120 -13.45 -8.77 13.37
C PRO A 120 -12.08 -8.19 13.01
N LEU A 121 -12.04 -6.90 12.66
CA LEU A 121 -10.80 -6.19 12.34
C LEU A 121 -9.74 -6.32 13.46
N ALA A 122 -10.17 -6.27 14.72
CA ALA A 122 -9.29 -6.43 15.88
C ALA A 122 -8.59 -7.81 15.90
N ASP A 123 -9.28 -8.87 15.49
CA ASP A 123 -8.72 -10.21 15.45
C ASP A 123 -7.72 -10.37 14.30
N ILE A 124 -7.96 -9.69 13.15
CA ILE A 124 -6.99 -9.60 12.05
C ILE A 124 -5.72 -8.88 12.51
N GLN A 125 -5.87 -7.73 13.18
CA GLN A 125 -4.75 -6.98 13.72
C GLN A 125 -3.94 -7.81 14.75
N ALA A 126 -4.64 -8.56 15.60
CA ALA A 126 -4.01 -9.46 16.57
C ALA A 126 -3.28 -10.63 15.89
N TYR A 127 -3.84 -11.19 14.81
CA TYR A 127 -3.22 -12.25 14.02
C TYR A 127 -1.91 -11.76 13.36
N ILE A 128 -1.94 -10.58 12.71
CA ILE A 128 -0.75 -9.98 12.08
C ILE A 128 0.34 -9.74 13.13
N GLU A 129 -0.02 -9.20 14.29
CA GLU A 129 0.92 -8.96 15.40
C GLU A 129 1.51 -10.27 15.95
N ALA A 130 0.69 -11.32 16.08
CA ALA A 130 1.17 -12.63 16.50
C ALA A 130 2.17 -13.24 15.50
N GLU A 131 1.90 -13.14 14.19
CA GLU A 131 2.81 -13.61 13.15
C GLU A 131 4.11 -12.79 13.11
N ASN A 132 4.04 -11.48 13.30
CA ASN A 132 5.23 -10.64 13.41
C ASN A 132 6.10 -11.07 14.60
N LYS A 133 5.50 -11.30 15.79
CA LYS A 133 6.22 -11.79 16.98
C LYS A 133 6.79 -13.19 16.79
N ARG A 134 6.08 -14.06 16.08
CA ARG A 134 6.60 -15.40 15.75
C ARG A 134 7.86 -15.28 14.89
N LEU A 135 7.82 -14.47 13.83
CA LEU A 135 8.97 -14.23 12.96
C LEU A 135 10.12 -13.51 13.67
N GLU A 136 9.85 -12.65 14.65
CA GLU A 136 10.90 -12.02 15.47
C GLU A 136 11.82 -13.01 16.17
N ASN A 137 11.25 -14.14 16.60
CA ASN A 137 11.97 -15.20 17.28
C ASN A 137 12.51 -16.27 16.31
N ASP A 138 12.20 -16.15 15.01
CA ASP A 138 12.61 -17.07 13.95
C ASP A 138 13.97 -16.63 13.38
N PRO A 139 14.93 -17.55 13.12
CA PRO A 139 16.19 -17.23 12.47
C PRO A 139 16.05 -16.51 11.11
N SER A 140 14.98 -16.82 10.36
CA SER A 140 14.71 -16.20 9.06
C SER A 140 14.25 -14.74 9.17
N GLN A 141 13.57 -14.38 10.27
CA GLN A 141 13.01 -13.07 10.60
C GLN A 141 12.00 -12.44 9.62
N PHE A 142 11.99 -12.90 8.38
CA PHE A 142 11.12 -12.51 7.30
C PHE A 142 10.64 -13.75 6.55
N SER A 143 9.40 -13.72 6.05
CA SER A 143 8.83 -14.85 5.30
C SER A 143 8.18 -14.36 4.01
N ALA A 144 8.40 -15.10 2.92
CA ALA A 144 7.74 -14.86 1.65
C ALA A 144 6.27 -15.32 1.63
N LYS A 145 5.83 -16.12 2.61
CA LYS A 145 4.44 -16.58 2.75
C LYS A 145 3.57 -15.37 3.02
N GLU A 146 2.51 -15.14 2.24
CA GLU A 146 1.65 -13.98 2.42
C GLU A 146 0.62 -14.19 3.53
N ILE A 147 0.22 -13.13 4.20
CA ILE A 147 -1.05 -13.07 4.92
C ILE A 147 -2.09 -12.55 3.93
N ILE A 148 -3.10 -13.35 3.58
CA ILE A 148 -4.08 -12.97 2.58
C ILE A 148 -5.39 -12.63 3.29
N ILE A 149 -5.86 -11.40 3.13
CA ILE A 149 -7.07 -10.89 3.77
C ILE A 149 -8.02 -10.39 2.69
N ARG A 150 -9.23 -10.94 2.65
CA ARG A 150 -10.31 -10.41 1.82
C ARG A 150 -11.13 -9.41 2.61
N ILE A 151 -11.39 -8.27 2.01
CA ILE A 151 -12.06 -7.15 2.67
C ILE A 151 -13.18 -6.68 1.76
N GLU A 152 -14.41 -6.73 2.26
CA GLU A 152 -15.57 -6.16 1.59
C GLU A 152 -16.02 -4.90 2.31
N TYR A 153 -16.12 -3.79 1.58
CA TYR A 153 -16.43 -2.49 2.18
C TYR A 153 -17.00 -1.49 1.17
N LYS A 154 -17.87 -0.57 1.61
CA LYS A 154 -18.47 0.44 0.73
C LYS A 154 -17.49 1.53 0.25
N HIS A 155 -16.35 1.70 0.92
CA HIS A 155 -15.37 2.73 0.55
C HIS A 155 -14.07 2.14 0.00
N CYS A 156 -13.96 0.82 -0.16
CA CYS A 156 -12.78 0.22 -0.77
C CYS A 156 -12.99 0.02 -2.29
N PRO A 157 -11.95 0.24 -3.11
CA PRO A 157 -12.00 -0.08 -4.53
C PRO A 157 -11.96 -1.60 -4.75
N ASN A 158 -12.36 -2.05 -5.95
CA ASN A 158 -12.05 -3.40 -6.40
C ASN A 158 -10.57 -3.49 -6.80
N LEU A 159 -9.71 -3.87 -5.86
CA LEU A 159 -8.25 -3.84 -6.04
C LEU A 159 -7.56 -4.87 -5.14
N THR A 160 -6.46 -5.44 -5.62
CA THR A 160 -5.53 -6.18 -4.77
C THR A 160 -4.34 -5.30 -4.45
N ILE A 161 -4.08 -5.05 -3.17
CA ILE A 161 -2.90 -4.32 -2.69
C ILE A 161 -2.04 -5.26 -1.85
N ILE A 162 -0.74 -5.31 -2.10
CA ILE A 162 0.22 -6.11 -1.33
C ILE A 162 1.16 -5.15 -0.58
N ASP A 163 1.00 -5.06 0.74
CA ASP A 163 1.94 -4.36 1.61
C ASP A 163 3.16 -5.25 1.88
N THR A 164 4.36 -4.75 1.59
CA THR A 164 5.60 -5.54 1.71
C THR A 164 6.45 -5.12 2.91
N PRO A 165 7.31 -6.00 3.44
CA PRO A 165 8.35 -5.60 4.38
C PRO A 165 9.20 -4.43 3.84
N GLY A 166 9.54 -3.49 4.71
CA GLY A 166 10.28 -2.30 4.31
C GLY A 166 11.75 -2.57 4.04
N LEU A 167 12.26 -2.04 2.92
CA LEU A 167 13.67 -2.14 2.56
C LEU A 167 14.55 -1.60 3.68
N ILE A 168 15.65 -2.31 3.96
CA ILE A 168 16.56 -2.01 5.07
C ILE A 168 17.86 -1.46 4.51
N LEU A 169 18.32 -0.32 5.04
CA LEU A 169 19.65 0.20 4.75
C LEU A 169 20.65 -0.37 5.77
N ALA A 170 21.56 -1.20 5.29
CA ALA A 170 22.59 -1.82 6.13
C ALA A 170 23.97 -1.24 5.79
N ALA A 171 24.61 -0.58 6.77
CA ALA A 171 25.96 -0.08 6.58
C ALA A 171 26.97 -1.24 6.39
N PRO A 172 28.01 -1.07 5.54
CA PRO A 172 29.01 -2.10 5.32
C PRO A 172 29.81 -2.41 6.60
N GLY A 173 30.39 -3.60 6.66
CA GLY A 173 31.29 -4.02 7.74
C GLY A 173 30.78 -5.16 8.60
N ARG A 174 31.71 -5.83 9.31
CA ARG A 174 31.45 -7.08 10.03
C ARG A 174 30.44 -6.94 11.19
N LYS A 175 30.36 -5.75 11.81
CA LYS A 175 29.43 -5.47 12.91
C LYS A 175 27.96 -5.49 12.47
N ASN A 176 27.69 -5.28 11.18
CA ASN A 176 26.34 -5.18 10.63
C ASN A 176 25.92 -6.41 9.82
N ARG A 177 26.63 -7.55 9.95
CA ARG A 177 26.34 -8.76 9.16
C ARG A 177 24.91 -9.25 9.28
N VAL A 178 24.34 -9.18 10.48
CA VAL A 178 22.94 -9.57 10.72
C VAL A 178 21.99 -8.65 9.94
N LEU A 179 22.18 -7.33 10.06
CA LEU A 179 21.36 -6.35 9.35
C LEU A 179 21.53 -6.44 7.82
N GLN A 180 22.73 -6.74 7.32
CA GLN A 180 22.99 -6.99 5.91
C GLN A 180 22.25 -8.23 5.41
N SER A 181 22.24 -9.31 6.20
CA SER A 181 21.47 -10.52 5.87
C SER A 181 19.97 -10.24 5.84
N GLN A 182 19.46 -9.44 6.78
CA GLN A 182 18.06 -9.02 6.81
C GLN A 182 17.71 -8.15 5.60
N ALA A 183 18.56 -7.18 5.25
CA ALA A 183 18.38 -6.33 4.08
C ALA A 183 18.29 -7.16 2.79
N CYS A 184 19.20 -8.12 2.61
CA CYS A 184 19.19 -9.05 1.48
C CYS A 184 17.90 -9.90 1.44
N ALA A 185 17.46 -10.44 2.58
CA ALA A 185 16.24 -11.24 2.66
C ALA A 185 14.99 -10.43 2.28
N VAL A 186 14.89 -9.18 2.76
CA VAL A 186 13.77 -8.29 2.42
C VAL A 186 13.80 -7.88 0.95
N GLU A 187 14.97 -7.51 0.42
CA GLU A 187 15.12 -7.13 -1.00
C GLU A 187 14.74 -8.29 -1.91
N ALA A 188 15.19 -9.51 -1.62
CA ALA A 188 14.83 -10.71 -2.38
C ALA A 188 13.32 -10.98 -2.37
N LEU A 189 12.67 -10.81 -1.22
CA LEU A 189 11.22 -10.95 -1.05
C LEU A 189 10.44 -9.91 -1.87
N VAL A 190 10.85 -8.64 -1.79
CA VAL A 190 10.26 -7.56 -2.57
C VAL A 190 10.44 -7.83 -4.06
N HIS A 191 11.67 -8.12 -4.50
CA HIS A 191 12.00 -8.43 -5.89
C HIS A 191 11.13 -9.57 -6.44
N ALA A 192 10.94 -10.63 -5.66
CA ALA A 192 10.09 -11.75 -6.05
C ALA A 192 8.62 -11.36 -6.28
N LYS A 193 8.12 -10.32 -5.60
CA LYS A 193 6.75 -9.79 -5.81
C LYS A 193 6.67 -8.86 -7.00
N ILE A 194 7.66 -7.98 -7.17
CA ILE A 194 7.62 -6.98 -8.23
C ILE A 194 8.11 -7.48 -9.59
N GLN A 195 8.80 -8.62 -9.70
CA GLN A 195 9.25 -9.17 -10.99
C GLN A 195 8.11 -9.54 -11.97
N HIS A 196 6.90 -9.76 -11.45
CA HIS A 196 5.69 -10.05 -12.21
C HIS A 196 5.28 -8.86 -13.08
N LYS A 197 5.15 -9.04 -14.40
CA LYS A 197 4.91 -7.93 -15.36
C LYS A 197 3.51 -7.34 -15.24
N GLU A 198 2.57 -8.14 -14.77
CA GLU A 198 1.17 -7.80 -14.52
C GLU A 198 0.95 -6.97 -13.25
N THR A 199 1.98 -6.79 -12.43
CA THR A 199 1.90 -6.04 -11.17
C THR A 199 2.16 -4.55 -11.41
N ILE A 200 1.37 -3.66 -10.80
CA ILE A 200 1.68 -2.24 -10.69
C ILE A 200 2.55 -2.03 -9.44
N ILE A 201 3.64 -1.28 -9.57
CA ILE A 201 4.55 -1.00 -8.47
C ILE A 201 4.21 0.38 -7.90
N LEU A 202 3.82 0.43 -6.62
CA LEU A 202 3.67 1.68 -5.90
C LEU A 202 4.97 1.95 -5.12
N CYS A 203 5.85 2.75 -5.72
CA CYS A 203 7.17 3.06 -5.18
C CYS A 203 7.10 4.26 -4.24
N LEU A 204 7.25 4.03 -2.95
CA LEU A 204 7.27 5.07 -1.92
C LEU A 204 8.69 5.52 -1.63
N GLU A 205 8.87 6.84 -1.57
CA GLU A 205 10.12 7.48 -1.17
C GLU A 205 9.83 8.62 -0.20
N ASP A 206 10.66 8.80 0.82
CA ASP A 206 10.61 9.98 1.67
C ASP A 206 11.02 11.23 0.85
N CYS A 207 10.28 12.34 0.96
CA CYS A 207 10.62 13.60 0.29
C CYS A 207 12.05 14.10 0.60
N SER A 208 12.64 13.69 1.73
CA SER A 208 14.02 14.00 2.09
C SER A 208 15.07 13.16 1.37
N ASP A 209 14.72 11.96 0.89
CA ASP A 209 15.66 10.98 0.32
C ASP A 209 15.61 10.90 -1.22
N TRP A 210 14.83 11.78 -1.86
CA TRP A 210 14.64 11.80 -3.32
C TRP A 210 15.96 11.75 -4.11
N SER A 211 17.00 12.42 -3.63
CA SER A 211 18.31 12.45 -4.31
C SER A 211 19.05 11.12 -4.32
N ASN A 212 18.85 10.25 -3.32
CA ASN A 212 19.52 8.96 -3.25
C ASN A 212 18.74 7.88 -4.00
N ALA A 213 17.40 8.00 -4.01
CA ALA A 213 16.48 7.15 -4.78
C ALA A 213 16.73 5.65 -4.59
N THR A 214 17.03 5.21 -3.35
CA THR A 214 17.45 3.83 -3.07
C THR A 214 16.33 2.83 -3.32
N THR A 215 15.08 3.18 -3.00
CA THR A 215 13.90 2.37 -3.35
C THR A 215 13.78 2.26 -4.88
N ARG A 216 13.82 3.38 -5.60
CA ARG A 216 13.69 3.39 -7.06
C ARG A 216 14.78 2.58 -7.75
N ARG A 217 16.02 2.56 -7.23
CA ARG A 217 17.10 1.71 -7.76
C ARG A 217 16.76 0.23 -7.72
N VAL A 218 16.07 -0.25 -6.67
CA VAL A 218 15.61 -1.64 -6.59
C VAL A 218 14.50 -1.88 -7.61
N VAL A 219 13.56 -0.94 -7.75
CA VAL A 219 12.45 -1.04 -8.72
C VAL A 219 12.96 -1.05 -10.17
N MET A 220 13.92 -0.20 -10.51
CA MET A 220 14.51 -0.11 -11.85
C MET A 220 15.27 -1.38 -12.27
N GLN A 221 15.59 -2.29 -11.35
CA GLN A 221 16.14 -3.60 -11.72
C GLN A 221 15.12 -4.47 -12.46
N VAL A 222 13.82 -4.27 -12.21
CA VAL A 222 12.71 -5.04 -12.82
C VAL A 222 11.80 -4.21 -13.73
N ASP A 223 11.82 -2.89 -13.59
CA ASP A 223 11.05 -1.93 -14.40
C ASP A 223 11.94 -0.71 -14.76
N PRO A 224 12.92 -0.87 -15.66
CA PRO A 224 13.90 0.18 -15.96
C PRO A 224 13.30 1.48 -16.51
N ASP A 225 12.19 1.37 -17.26
CA ASP A 225 11.49 2.50 -17.88
C ASP A 225 10.40 3.08 -16.98
N LEU A 226 10.20 2.51 -15.78
CA LEU A 226 9.16 2.86 -14.81
C LEU A 226 7.73 2.80 -15.40
N ALA A 227 7.52 1.98 -16.44
CA ALA A 227 6.30 1.96 -17.25
C ALA A 227 5.06 1.45 -16.49
N ARG A 228 5.27 0.71 -15.40
CA ARG A 228 4.21 0.22 -14.50
C ARG A 228 4.45 0.65 -13.06
N THR A 229 5.28 1.67 -12.85
CA THR A 229 5.64 2.19 -11.54
C THR A 229 4.98 3.55 -11.32
N VAL A 230 4.20 3.64 -10.25
CA VAL A 230 3.69 4.90 -9.71
C VAL A 230 4.61 5.35 -8.59
N LEU A 231 5.20 6.53 -8.73
CA LEU A 231 6.08 7.11 -7.73
C LEU A 231 5.26 7.96 -6.74
N VAL A 232 5.43 7.70 -5.45
CA VAL A 232 4.75 8.41 -4.36
C VAL A 232 5.79 8.92 -3.36
N SER A 233 5.87 10.23 -3.22
CA SER A 233 6.76 10.86 -2.25
C SER A 233 6.01 11.24 -0.98
N THR A 234 6.40 10.62 0.13
CA THR A 234 5.73 10.74 1.42
C THR A 234 6.37 11.79 2.31
N LYS A 235 5.68 12.14 3.40
CA LYS A 235 6.11 13.11 4.41
C LYS A 235 6.36 14.51 3.84
N LEU A 236 5.56 14.93 2.85
CA LEU A 236 5.67 16.25 2.25
C LEU A 236 5.54 17.38 3.30
N ASP A 237 4.73 17.16 4.33
CA ASP A 237 4.55 18.04 5.49
C ASP A 237 5.86 18.35 6.21
N THR A 238 6.79 17.39 6.27
CA THR A 238 8.12 17.61 6.87
C THR A 238 9.06 18.38 5.95
N LYS A 239 8.81 18.32 4.64
CA LYS A 239 9.62 19.00 3.62
C LYS A 239 9.19 20.44 3.39
N ILE A 240 7.88 20.73 3.44
CA ILE A 240 7.32 22.07 3.21
C ILE A 240 8.00 23.16 4.06
N PRO A 241 8.19 23.00 5.39
CA PRO A 241 8.81 24.01 6.24
C PRO A 241 10.30 24.28 5.91
N GLN A 242 10.94 23.41 5.13
CA GLN A 242 12.35 23.55 4.76
C GLN A 242 12.56 24.47 3.54
N PHE A 243 11.50 24.79 2.80
CA PHE A 243 11.58 25.70 1.66
C PHE A 243 11.57 27.16 2.12
N ALA A 244 12.44 27.97 1.50
CA ALA A 244 12.53 29.39 1.82
C ALA A 244 11.42 30.21 1.12
N ARG A 245 10.96 29.77 -0.06
CA ARG A 245 9.98 30.49 -0.88
C ARG A 245 8.93 29.53 -1.45
N ALA A 246 7.73 30.05 -1.68
CA ALA A 246 6.64 29.30 -2.33
C ALA A 246 7.02 28.81 -3.73
N SER A 247 7.82 29.58 -4.48
CA SER A 247 8.35 29.17 -5.79
C SER A 247 9.19 27.90 -5.73
N ASP A 248 9.91 27.69 -4.63
CA ASP A 248 10.78 26.51 -4.48
C ASP A 248 9.93 25.24 -4.27
N VAL A 249 8.76 25.38 -3.62
CA VAL A 249 7.77 24.31 -3.47
C VAL A 249 7.15 23.96 -4.82
N GLU A 250 6.78 24.95 -5.63
CA GLU A 250 6.16 24.72 -6.94
C GLU A 250 7.10 23.96 -7.88
N VAL A 251 8.39 24.34 -7.90
CA VAL A 251 9.43 23.64 -8.66
C VAL A 251 9.65 22.21 -8.14
N PHE A 252 9.57 22.01 -6.82
CA PHE A 252 9.70 20.68 -6.22
C PHE A 252 8.53 19.75 -6.58
N LEU A 253 7.29 20.28 -6.57
CA LEU A 253 6.08 19.52 -6.90
C LEU A 253 5.94 19.23 -8.40
N HIS A 254 6.53 20.08 -9.25
CA HIS A 254 6.50 19.92 -10.70
C HIS A 254 7.94 19.83 -11.24
N PRO A 255 8.67 18.75 -10.91
CA PRO A 255 10.03 18.58 -11.39
C PRO A 255 10.01 18.53 -12.93
N PRO A 256 10.98 19.16 -13.61
CA PRO A 256 11.09 19.07 -15.06
C PRO A 256 11.16 17.61 -15.50
N THR A 257 10.52 17.27 -16.62
CA THR A 257 10.47 15.90 -17.15
C THR A 257 11.85 15.27 -17.41
N CYS A 258 12.89 16.09 -17.64
CA CYS A 258 14.27 15.59 -17.78
C CYS A 258 14.91 15.06 -16.48
N VAL A 259 14.32 15.34 -15.31
CA VAL A 259 14.75 14.84 -14.00
C VAL A 259 14.08 13.50 -13.67
N LEU A 260 12.99 13.17 -14.38
CA LEU A 260 12.28 11.92 -14.24
C LEU A 260 12.86 10.95 -15.27
N ASP A 261 13.79 10.10 -14.84
CA ASP A 261 14.30 9.00 -15.66
C ASP A 261 13.14 8.04 -16.00
N GLY A 262 12.56 8.17 -17.20
CA GLY A 262 11.58 7.22 -17.74
C GLY A 262 10.14 7.73 -17.86
N SER A 263 9.31 6.93 -18.52
CA SER A 263 7.87 7.16 -18.69
C SER A 263 7.12 6.63 -17.47
N LEU A 264 7.16 7.40 -16.38
CA LEU A 264 6.42 7.08 -15.14
C LEU A 264 4.93 6.90 -15.43
N LEU A 265 4.35 5.85 -14.85
CA LEU A 265 2.90 5.69 -14.88
C LEU A 265 2.26 6.82 -14.06
N GLY A 266 1.57 7.74 -14.75
CA GLY A 266 0.99 8.95 -14.16
C GLY A 266 1.73 10.26 -14.47
N ASP A 267 2.73 10.22 -15.36
CA ASP A 267 3.51 11.35 -15.91
C ASP A 267 4.33 12.18 -14.90
N SER A 268 3.97 12.15 -13.62
CA SER A 268 4.63 12.87 -12.53
C SER A 268 4.51 12.12 -11.20
N PRO A 269 5.42 12.38 -10.24
CA PRO A 269 5.32 11.82 -8.90
C PRO A 269 4.10 12.37 -8.15
N PHE A 270 3.44 11.51 -7.37
CA PHE A 270 2.44 11.94 -6.40
C PHE A 270 3.11 12.35 -5.10
N PHE A 271 2.61 13.37 -4.43
CA PHE A 271 3.10 13.78 -3.13
C PHE A 271 2.02 13.60 -2.08
N THR A 272 2.38 13.09 -0.90
CA THR A 272 1.44 12.83 0.17
C THR A 272 2.04 13.07 1.55
N SER A 273 1.16 13.42 2.48
CA SER A 273 1.43 13.49 3.90
C SER A 273 0.40 12.61 4.59
N VAL A 274 0.70 11.32 4.69
CA VAL A 274 -0.24 10.37 5.30
C VAL A 274 -0.24 10.58 6.81
N PRO A 275 -1.41 10.70 7.46
CA PRO A 275 -1.47 10.91 8.91
C PRO A 275 -0.78 9.76 9.64
N SER A 276 0.20 10.08 10.47
CA SER A 276 0.85 9.10 11.34
C SER A 276 0.19 9.10 12.72
N GLY A 277 -0.37 7.97 13.17
CA GLY A 277 -0.93 7.88 14.51
C GLY A 277 -1.88 6.70 14.72
N ARG A 278 -2.03 6.23 15.98
CA ARG A 278 -2.99 5.15 16.31
C ARG A 278 -4.42 5.67 16.26
N VAL A 279 -5.32 4.88 15.70
CA VAL A 279 -6.76 4.97 15.95
C VAL A 279 -7.11 4.14 17.18
N GLY A 280 -7.77 4.75 18.16
CA GLY A 280 -8.25 4.05 19.34
C GLY A 280 -8.56 4.96 20.51
N SER A 281 -8.86 4.35 21.65
CA SER A 281 -9.13 5.05 22.91
C SER A 281 -7.94 5.04 23.88
N CYS A 282 -6.78 4.51 23.47
CA CYS A 282 -5.59 4.46 24.31
C CYS A 282 -4.87 5.81 24.36
N HIS A 283 -3.99 6.00 25.36
CA HIS A 283 -3.26 7.25 25.54
C HIS A 283 -2.34 7.58 24.34
N GLU A 284 -1.87 6.57 23.61
CA GLU A 284 -1.04 6.73 22.41
C GLU A 284 -1.87 6.95 21.12
N ALA A 285 -3.20 6.95 21.20
CA ALA A 285 -4.07 7.18 20.05
C ALA A 285 -4.10 8.64 19.65
N VAL A 286 -3.75 8.90 18.38
CA VAL A 286 -3.84 10.22 17.75
C VAL A 286 -5.26 10.48 17.25
N PHE A 287 -5.97 9.43 16.86
CA PHE A 287 -7.35 9.48 16.38
C PHE A 287 -8.26 8.66 17.29
N ARG A 288 -9.45 9.17 17.62
CA ARG A 288 -10.40 8.49 18.52
C ARG A 288 -11.23 7.43 17.80
N SER A 289 -11.35 7.52 16.48
CA SER A 289 -12.12 6.57 15.65
C SER A 289 -11.64 6.55 14.20
N ASN A 290 -11.99 5.48 13.46
CA ASN A 290 -11.73 5.41 12.02
C ASN A 290 -12.47 6.52 11.25
N GLU A 291 -13.61 6.99 11.74
CA GLU A 291 -14.34 8.12 11.15
C GLU A 291 -13.59 9.45 11.31
N GLU A 292 -12.80 9.60 12.36
CA GLU A 292 -11.92 10.76 12.54
C GLU A 292 -10.69 10.65 11.63
N PHE A 293 -10.10 9.45 11.53
CA PHE A 293 -8.97 9.18 10.63
C PHE A 293 -9.29 9.46 9.16
N LYS A 294 -10.50 9.11 8.70
CA LYS A 294 -10.96 9.37 7.32
C LYS A 294 -11.10 10.85 6.96
N LYS A 295 -11.21 11.75 7.94
CA LYS A 295 -11.41 13.19 7.72
C LYS A 295 -10.11 13.96 7.52
N VAL A 296 -8.97 13.29 7.66
CA VAL A 296 -7.62 13.86 7.55
C VAL A 296 -6.97 13.36 6.27
#